data_AF-A0A9X2MA70-F1
#
_entry.id   AF-A0A9X2MA70-F1
#
_cell.length_a   1.000
_cell.length_b   1.000
_cell.length_c   1.000
_cell.angle_alpha   90.00
_cell.angle_beta   90.00
_cell.angle_gamma   90.00
#
_symmetry.space_group_name_H-M   'P 1'
#
loop_
_entity.id
_entity.type
_entity.pdbx_description
1 polymer ?
#
loop_
_entity_poly.entity_id
_entity_poly.type
_entity_poly.pdbx_seq_one_letter_code
_entity_poly.pdbx_strand_id
1 'polypeptide(L)'
;MSKRVVKTTDYCTILQQSIIDKGTFAYGVEKIIINEGNGEEEIRWVFFKDTMRAKKQLIARPLDLPEEDLLELIKKSIKEKLFSKEFIDGLKDILSK
;
A
#
# COMPACT_ATOMS: atom_id res chain seq x y z
N MET A 1 -9.72 -0.61 19.18
CA MET A 1 -8.25 -0.78 19.07
C MET A 1 -7.70 0.45 18.40
N SER A 2 -6.68 1.10 18.97
CA SER A 2 -6.10 2.33 18.43
C SER A 2 -5.54 2.08 17.03
N LYS A 3 -6.13 2.72 16.01
CA LYS A 3 -5.56 2.73 14.65
C LYS A 3 -4.18 3.38 14.77
N ARG A 4 -3.11 2.59 14.61
CA ARG A 4 -1.74 3.11 14.65
C ARG A 4 -1.52 3.92 13.38
N VAL A 5 -1.64 5.24 13.47
CA VAL A 5 -1.27 6.14 12.38
C VAL A 5 0.22 5.97 12.11
N VAL A 6 0.58 5.62 10.88
CA VAL A 6 1.98 5.54 10.44
C VAL A 6 2.53 6.95 10.23
N LYS A 7 1.78 7.77 9.48
CA LYS A 7 2.15 9.15 9.14
C LYS A 7 0.92 9.90 8.63
N THR A 8 0.80 11.17 8.99
CA THR A 8 -0.13 12.11 8.35
C THR A 8 0.66 13.06 7.46
N THR A 9 0.16 13.28 6.24
CA THR A 9 0.64 14.30 5.30
C THR A 9 -0.49 15.29 5.05
N ASP A 10 -0.22 16.37 4.29
CA ASP A 10 -1.24 17.35 3.93
C ASP A 10 -2.41 16.71 3.15
N TYR A 11 -2.12 15.69 2.34
CA TYR A 11 -3.12 15.01 1.51
C TYR A 11 -3.88 13.90 2.24
N CYS A 12 -3.18 13.07 3.02
CA CYS A 12 -3.78 11.87 3.60
C CYS A 12 -3.12 11.42 4.90
N THR A 13 -3.85 10.62 5.65
CA THR A 13 -3.32 9.87 6.79
C THR A 13 -3.08 8.42 6.39
N ILE A 14 -1.82 7.96 6.49
CA ILE A 14 -1.43 6.57 6.27
C ILE A 14 -1.66 5.78 7.56
N LEU A 15 -2.58 4.82 7.49
CA LEU A 15 -2.94 3.94 8.60
C LEU A 15 -2.05 2.70 8.68
N GLN A 16 -1.61 2.19 7.53
CA GLN A 16 -0.76 1.03 7.44
C GLN A 16 -0.03 1.02 6.10
N GLN A 17 1.14 0.40 6.04
CA GLN A 17 1.90 0.23 4.80
C GLN A 17 2.58 -1.13 4.76
N SER A 18 2.68 -1.71 3.57
CA SER A 18 3.46 -2.91 3.26
C SER A 18 4.38 -2.60 2.10
N ILE A 19 5.70 -2.62 2.35
CA ILE A 19 6.71 -2.18 1.38
C ILE A 19 7.69 -3.33 1.06
N ILE A 20 7.98 -3.51 -0.22
CA ILE A 20 9.09 -4.32 -0.71
C ILE A 20 10.22 -3.38 -1.13
N ASP A 21 11.38 -3.56 -0.52
CA ASP A 21 12.59 -2.78 -0.78
C ASP A 21 13.51 -3.55 -1.73
N LYS A 22 13.80 -2.97 -2.90
CA LYS A 22 14.72 -3.52 -3.91
C LYS A 22 16.05 -2.74 -3.94
N GLY A 23 16.34 -1.95 -2.89
CA GLY A 23 17.58 -1.19 -2.74
C GLY A 23 17.44 0.24 -3.27
N THR A 24 17.56 0.42 -4.59
CA THR A 24 17.51 1.75 -5.23
C THR A 24 16.09 2.28 -5.43
N PHE A 25 15.11 1.38 -5.37
CA PHE A 25 13.70 1.68 -5.38
C PHE A 25 12.95 0.72 -4.45
N ALA A 26 11.73 1.11 -4.09
CA ALA A 26 10.82 0.30 -3.30
C ALA A 26 9.40 0.51 -3.84
N TYR A 27 8.53 -0.48 -3.64
CA TYR A 27 7.12 -0.35 -3.98
C TYR A 27 6.28 -0.99 -2.90
N GLY A 28 5.01 -0.63 -2.84
CA GLY A 28 4.17 -1.09 -1.77
C GLY A 28 2.69 -0.81 -1.92
N VAL A 29 1.96 -1.21 -0.88
CA VAL A 29 0.56 -0.90 -0.67
C VAL A 29 0.43 -0.11 0.63
N GLU A 30 -0.31 0.98 0.60
CA GLU A 30 -0.71 1.77 1.76
C GLU A 30 -2.21 1.64 1.96
N LYS A 31 -2.62 1.55 3.22
CA LYS A 31 -3.99 1.84 3.65
C LYS A 31 -4.03 3.27 4.16
N ILE A 32 -4.90 4.08 3.59
CA ILE A 32 -4.96 5.53 3.83
C ILE A 32 -6.37 5.99 4.18
N ILE A 33 -6.49 7.21 4.69
CA ILE A 33 -7.70 8.02 4.64
C ILE A 33 -7.32 9.36 4.01
N ILE A 34 -8.05 9.84 3.00
CA ILE A 34 -7.86 11.18 2.44
C ILE A 34 -8.37 12.21 3.45
N ASN A 35 -7.55 13.21 3.78
CA ASN A 35 -7.87 14.17 4.86
C ASN A 35 -9.13 15.00 4.56
N GLU A 36 -9.29 15.44 3.31
CA GLU A 36 -10.47 16.17 2.83
C GLU A 36 -11.50 15.25 2.14
N GLY A 37 -11.38 13.94 2.34
CA GLY A 37 -12.28 12.94 1.76
C GLY A 37 -13.54 12.70 2.59
N ASN A 38 -14.27 11.66 2.22
CA ASN A 38 -15.45 11.16 2.95
C ASN A 38 -15.09 10.36 4.22
N GLY A 39 -13.80 10.24 4.55
CA GLY A 39 -13.31 9.49 5.71
C GLY A 39 -13.16 7.99 5.48
N GLU A 40 -13.32 7.50 4.26
CA GLU A 40 -13.17 6.08 3.93
C GLU A 40 -11.71 5.62 3.92
N GLU A 41 -11.50 4.35 4.27
CA GLU A 41 -10.20 3.71 4.12
C GLU A 41 -9.98 3.29 2.67
N GLU A 42 -8.93 3.80 2.05
CA GLU A 42 -8.56 3.45 0.67
C GLU A 42 -7.27 2.64 0.62
N ILE A 43 -7.11 1.85 -0.45
CA ILE A 43 -5.90 1.10 -0.76
C ILE A 43 -5.15 1.81 -1.87
N ARG A 44 -3.95 2.32 -1.56
CA ARG A 44 -3.08 3.02 -2.51
C ARG A 44 -1.85 2.18 -2.84
N TRP A 45 -1.54 2.07 -4.12
CA TRP A 45 -0.30 1.47 -4.61
C TRP A 45 0.76 2.56 -4.77
N VAL A 46 1.95 2.33 -4.24
CA VAL A 46 2.99 3.36 -4.12
C VAL A 46 4.32 2.89 -4.69
N PHE A 47 5.04 3.83 -5.29
CA PHE A 47 6.39 3.63 -5.79
C PHE A 47 7.32 4.67 -5.18
N PHE A 48 8.43 4.21 -4.61
CA PHE A 48 9.48 5.02 -4.03
C PHE A 48 10.78 4.80 -4.78
N LYS A 49 11.56 5.85 -4.99
CA LYS A 49 12.94 5.73 -5.48
C LYS A 49 13.84 6.76 -4.85
N ASP A 50 15.13 6.48 -4.87
CA ASP A 50 16.11 7.49 -4.55
C ASP A 50 16.10 8.60 -5.62
N THR A 51 16.08 9.84 -5.16
CA THR A 51 16.22 11.04 -6.00
C THR A 51 17.46 11.80 -5.58
N MET A 52 17.88 12.76 -6.40
CA MET A 52 18.97 13.68 -6.06
C MET A 52 18.72 14.45 -4.75
N ARG A 53 17.46 14.57 -4.32
CA ARG A 53 17.06 15.35 -3.14
C ARG A 53 16.86 14.49 -1.89
N ALA A 54 16.34 13.27 -2.05
CA ALA A 54 16.00 12.40 -0.93
C ALA A 54 16.03 10.92 -1.32
N LYS A 55 16.42 10.07 -0.37
CA LYS A 55 16.27 8.62 -0.52
C LYS A 55 14.80 8.22 -0.38
N LYS A 56 14.37 7.22 -1.15
CA LYS A 56 13.01 6.64 -1.12
C LYS A 56 11.89 7.67 -1.14
N GLN A 57 11.98 8.64 -2.06
CA GLN A 57 10.92 9.61 -2.27
C GLN A 57 9.74 8.96 -3.00
N LEU A 58 8.51 9.21 -2.53
CA LEU A 58 7.28 8.81 -3.21
C LEU A 58 7.20 9.49 -4.58
N ILE A 59 6.98 8.70 -5.63
CA ILE A 59 6.80 9.20 -6.99
C ILE A 59 5.32 9.10 -7.34
N ALA A 60 4.72 10.24 -7.67
CA ALA A 60 3.32 10.34 -8.08
C ALA A 60 3.13 9.76 -9.50
N ARG A 61 3.08 8.43 -9.58
CA ARG A 61 2.80 7.67 -10.80
C ARG A 61 2.01 6.41 -10.47
N PRO A 62 1.33 5.81 -11.45
CA PRO A 62 0.84 4.44 -11.33
C PRO A 62 1.99 3.48 -11.00
N LEU A 63 1.67 2.46 -10.21
CA LEU A 63 2.58 1.36 -9.93
C LEU A 63 2.37 0.27 -10.99
N ASP A 64 3.41 0.04 -11.77
CA ASP A 64 3.45 -1.02 -12.79
C ASP A 64 4.37 -2.13 -12.29
N LEU A 65 3.86 -3.37 -12.18
CA LEU A 65 4.63 -4.52 -11.72
C LEU A 65 4.39 -5.74 -12.64
N PRO A 66 5.42 -6.58 -12.85
CA PRO A 66 5.21 -7.95 -13.32
C PRO A 66 4.27 -8.72 -12.38
N GLU A 67 3.53 -9.70 -12.91
CA GLU A 67 2.58 -10.47 -12.11
C GLU A 67 3.23 -11.15 -10.90
N GLU A 68 4.46 -11.66 -11.04
CA GLU A 68 5.21 -12.30 -9.96
C GLU A 68 5.50 -11.33 -8.79
N ASP A 69 5.95 -10.11 -9.10
CA ASP A 69 6.23 -9.08 -8.10
C ASP A 69 4.93 -8.55 -7.46
N LEU A 70 3.84 -8.48 -8.24
CA LEU A 70 2.52 -8.11 -7.73
C LEU A 70 2.01 -9.17 -6.75
N LEU A 71 2.15 -10.45 -7.07
CA LEU A 71 1.79 -11.56 -6.19
C LEU A 71 2.63 -11.55 -4.90
N GLU A 72 3.93 -11.25 -5.00
CA GLU A 72 4.80 -11.08 -3.83
C GLU A 72 4.28 -9.97 -2.92
N LEU A 73 3.95 -8.81 -3.49
CA LEU A 73 3.43 -7.66 -2.76
C LEU A 73 2.07 -7.96 -2.10
N ILE A 74 1.15 -8.59 -2.82
CA ILE A 74 -0.14 -9.02 -2.28
C ILE A 74 0.07 -9.99 -1.13
N LYS A 75 0.90 -11.03 -1.31
CA LYS A 75 1.20 -12.02 -0.26
C LYS A 75 1.76 -11.36 1.00
N LYS A 76 2.67 -10.40 0.84
CA LYS A 76 3.22 -9.62 1.96
C LYS A 76 2.13 -8.81 2.67
N SER A 77 1.31 -8.09 1.90
CA SER A 77 0.22 -7.24 2.41
C SER A 77 -0.84 -8.05 3.17
N ILE A 78 -1.14 -9.28 2.72
CA ILE A 78 -2.01 -10.23 3.42
C ILE A 78 -1.39 -10.66 4.75
N LYS A 79 -0.11 -11.06 4.74
CA LYS A 79 0.62 -11.49 5.94
C LYS A 79 0.68 -10.40 7.01
N GLU A 80 0.82 -9.15 6.57
CA GLU A 80 0.86 -7.98 7.44
C GLU A 80 -0.55 -7.49 7.84
N LYS A 81 -1.62 -8.17 7.40
CA LYS A 81 -3.03 -7.84 7.71
C LYS A 81 -3.43 -6.42 7.27
N LEU A 82 -2.88 -5.96 6.16
CA LEU A 82 -3.25 -4.66 5.57
C LEU A 82 -4.69 -4.71 5.04
N PHE A 83 -5.05 -5.80 4.37
CA PHE A 83 -6.40 -6.03 3.88
C PHE A 83 -7.34 -6.52 4.98
N SER A 84 -8.63 -6.14 4.90
CA SER A 84 -9.66 -6.66 5.79
C SER A 84 -9.93 -8.13 5.51
N LYS A 85 -10.45 -8.85 6.51
CA LYS A 85 -10.86 -10.24 6.33
C LYS A 85 -11.90 -10.39 5.22
N GLU A 86 -12.87 -9.47 5.16
CA GLU A 86 -13.92 -9.44 4.15
C GLU A 86 -13.36 -9.32 2.73
N PHE A 87 -12.37 -8.46 2.52
CA PHE A 87 -11.70 -8.33 1.21
C PHE A 87 -11.01 -9.63 0.82
N ILE A 88 -10.31 -10.28 1.76
CA ILE A 88 -9.61 -11.55 1.50
C ILE A 88 -10.58 -12.69 1.22
N ASP A 89 -11.70 -12.76 1.92
CA ASP A 89 -12.73 -13.75 1.66
C ASP A 89 -13.37 -13.50 0.27
N GLY A 90 -13.61 -12.25 -0.10
CA GLY A 90 -14.02 -11.90 -1.47
C GLY A 90 -13.02 -12.32 -2.56
N LEU A 91 -11.71 -12.20 -2.31
CA LEU A 91 -10.69 -12.71 -3.23
C LEU A 91 -10.74 -14.25 -3.37
N LYS A 92 -10.94 -14.97 -2.26
CA LYS A 92 -11.08 -16.44 -2.31
C LYS A 92 -12.29 -16.86 -3.13
N ASP A 93 -13.41 -16.15 -2.97
CA ASP A 93 -14.64 -16.43 -3.73
C ASP A 93 -14.46 -16.18 -5.23
N ILE A 94 -13.63 -15.19 -5.62
CA ILE A 94 -13.29 -14.95 -7.04
C ILE A 94 -12.42 -16.09 -7.60
N LEU A 95 -11.45 -16.57 -6.82
CA LEU A 95 -10.47 -17.58 -7.26
C LEU A 95 -10.97 -19.02 -7.16
N SER A 96 -12.02 -19.27 -6.37
CA SER A 96 -12.63 -20.59 -6.20
C SER A 96 -13.81 -20.85 -7.16
N LYS A 97 -14.17 -19.85 -7.96
CA LYS A 97 -15.04 -20.00 -9.14
C LYS A 97 -14.25 -20.55 -10.31
#